data_AF-A0A7U9GV66-F1
#
_entry.id   AF-A0A7U9GV66-F1
#
_cell.length_a   1.000
_cell.length_b   1.000
_cell.length_c   1.000
_cell.angle_alpha   90.00
_cell.angle_beta   90.00
_cell.angle_gamma   90.00
#
_symmetry.space_group_name_H-M   'P 1'
#
loop_
_entity.id
_entity.type
_entity.pdbx_description
1 polymer ?
#
loop_
_entity_poly.entity_id
_entity_poly.type
_entity_poly.pdbx_seq_one_letter_code
_entity_poly.pdbx_strand_id
1 'polypeptide(L)'
;MIRLIALAFFIYSGAAYSSSVEHSLICKEADQDSASASLALSFEGVTFSLDNADRGCRSDYVAREVVGAENKIIIFSYPTSDDMGLNAQVMIFSAVAKGGKAAYIGDIPASASELEDGTYKDIQQSGDSIYENVYRIESTKVVTLTPGKELIISGEQCVYKEAGSTVCQKMKGTFKKPVCVLNNGERKVLADARECMDMRENL
;
A
#
# COMPACT_ATOMS: atom_id res chain seq x y z
N MET A 1 62.40 22.92 -6.23
CA MET A 1 61.27 23.30 -7.11
C MET A 1 60.26 22.16 -7.08
N ILE A 2 59.22 22.27 -6.26
CA ILE A 2 58.18 21.25 -6.06
C ILE A 2 56.92 21.80 -6.72
N ARG A 3 56.46 21.16 -7.80
CA ARG A 3 55.18 21.49 -8.44
C ARG A 3 54.09 20.64 -7.79
N LEU A 4 53.14 21.33 -7.14
CA LEU A 4 51.86 20.81 -6.69
C LEU A 4 51.07 20.24 -7.87
N ILE A 5 50.59 19.00 -7.73
CA ILE A 5 49.44 18.49 -8.49
C ILE A 5 48.41 18.08 -7.44
N ALA A 6 47.50 19.01 -7.14
CA ALA A 6 46.24 18.70 -6.49
C ALA A 6 45.24 18.34 -7.59
N LEU A 7 44.94 17.05 -7.74
CA LEU A 7 43.75 16.62 -8.46
C LEU A 7 42.69 16.23 -7.44
N ALA A 8 41.76 17.16 -7.24
CA ALA A 8 40.45 16.90 -6.66
C ALA A 8 39.56 16.14 -7.67
N PHE A 9 38.43 15.66 -7.15
CA PHE A 9 37.24 15.13 -7.83
C PHE A 9 37.23 13.61 -8.12
N PHE A 10 36.20 12.84 -7.80
CA PHE A 10 34.83 13.08 -7.33
C PHE A 10 34.47 11.96 -6.37
N ILE A 11 34.10 12.28 -5.11
CA ILE A 11 33.35 11.32 -4.29
C ILE A 11 31.97 11.27 -4.93
N TYR A 12 31.70 10.18 -5.64
CA TYR A 12 30.39 9.84 -6.16
C TYR A 12 29.52 9.48 -4.95
N SER A 13 29.04 10.49 -4.23
CA SER A 13 27.99 10.34 -3.24
C SER A 13 26.73 9.99 -4.03
N GLY A 14 26.52 8.70 -4.27
CA GLY A 14 25.20 8.21 -4.63
C GLY A 14 24.26 8.68 -3.53
N ALA A 15 23.32 9.55 -3.89
CA ALA A 15 22.22 9.89 -3.02
C ALA A 15 21.44 8.59 -2.80
N ALA A 16 21.75 7.88 -1.71
CA ALA A 16 20.82 6.93 -1.16
C ALA A 16 19.60 7.76 -0.77
N TYR A 17 18.54 7.66 -1.56
CA TYR A 17 17.24 8.18 -1.18
C TYR A 17 16.87 7.47 0.12
N SER A 18 16.98 8.20 1.24
CA SER A 18 16.54 7.72 2.54
C SER A 18 15.07 7.38 2.42
N SER A 19 14.69 6.17 2.81
CA SER A 19 13.29 5.85 3.11
C SER A 19 12.71 6.93 4.04
N SER A 20 11.40 7.19 3.92
CA SER A 20 10.69 8.10 4.81
C SER A 20 11.02 7.77 6.27
N VAL A 21 11.27 8.78 7.09
CA VAL A 21 11.60 8.58 8.50
C VAL A 21 10.39 7.96 9.20
N GLU A 22 10.60 6.81 9.82
CA GLU A 22 9.57 6.05 10.51
C GLU A 22 9.64 6.27 12.02
N HIS A 23 8.50 6.56 12.64
CA HIS A 23 8.38 6.73 14.08
C HIS A 23 7.37 5.74 14.67
N SER A 24 7.83 4.85 15.54
CA SER A 24 6.91 4.02 16.35
C SER A 24 6.18 4.90 17.36
N LEU A 25 4.87 4.72 17.48
CA LEU A 25 4.00 5.50 18.35
C LEU A 25 3.71 4.77 19.66
N ILE A 26 3.84 5.49 20.77
CA ILE A 26 3.42 5.00 22.09
C ILE A 26 1.90 5.13 22.18
N CYS A 27 1.20 4.02 22.37
CA CYS A 27 -0.24 3.98 22.56
C CYS A 27 -0.64 4.04 24.04
N LYS A 28 -1.67 4.84 24.34
CA LYS A 28 -2.37 4.87 25.62
C LYS A 28 -3.87 4.89 25.39
N GLU A 29 -4.60 4.05 26.10
CA GLU A 29 -6.05 4.11 26.14
C GLU A 29 -6.48 5.34 26.95
N ALA A 30 -7.48 6.09 26.45
CA ALA A 30 -8.09 7.16 27.24
C ALA A 30 -8.95 6.57 28.36
N ASP A 31 -9.07 7.30 29.49
CA ASP A 31 -9.85 6.86 30.64
C ASP A 31 -11.29 6.47 30.24
N GLN A 32 -11.76 5.37 30.82
CA GLN A 32 -12.96 4.59 30.44
C GLN A 32 -14.31 5.31 30.58
N ASP A 33 -14.34 6.61 30.87
CA ASP A 33 -15.56 7.40 31.12
C ASP A 33 -16.14 8.09 29.86
N SER A 34 -15.57 7.86 28.67
CA SER A 34 -16.10 8.37 27.41
C SER A 34 -16.72 7.24 26.57
N ALA A 35 -17.95 7.46 26.09
CA ALA A 35 -18.76 6.50 25.35
C ALA A 35 -18.18 6.07 23.98
N SER A 36 -16.96 6.53 23.65
CA SER A 36 -16.19 6.15 22.47
C SER A 36 -14.76 5.87 22.93
N ALA A 37 -14.31 4.62 22.82
CA ALA A 37 -12.92 4.25 23.11
C ALA A 37 -12.00 5.09 22.21
N SER A 38 -11.33 6.07 22.81
CA SER A 38 -10.37 6.92 22.12
C SER A 38 -8.96 6.51 22.54
N LEU A 39 -8.05 6.47 21.56
CA LEU A 39 -6.63 6.19 21.80
C LEU A 39 -5.82 7.47 21.68
N ALA A 40 -4.86 7.64 22.58
CA ALA A 40 -3.79 8.61 22.45
C ALA A 40 -2.53 7.92 21.93
N LEU A 41 -2.04 8.35 20.77
CA LEU A 41 -0.78 7.90 20.18
C LEU A 41 0.25 9.02 20.26
N SER A 42 1.50 8.74 20.62
CA SER A 42 2.48 9.82 20.81
C SER A 42 3.92 9.44 20.43
N PHE A 43 4.67 10.43 19.94
CA PHE A 43 6.12 10.39 19.74
C PHE A 43 6.70 11.81 19.87
N GLU A 44 7.91 11.95 20.42
CA GLU A 44 8.66 13.23 20.50
C GLU A 44 7.85 14.47 20.97
N GLY A 45 6.87 14.27 21.86
CA GLY A 45 6.02 15.34 22.39
C GLY A 45 4.83 15.73 21.52
N VAL A 46 4.64 15.07 20.36
CA VAL A 46 3.43 15.16 19.54
C VAL A 46 2.44 14.07 19.96
N THR A 47 1.16 14.43 20.06
CA THR A 47 0.08 13.49 20.42
C THR A 47 -1.02 13.52 19.36
N PHE A 48 -1.48 12.33 18.96
CA PHE A 48 -2.61 12.11 18.08
C PHE A 48 -3.73 11.42 18.84
N SER A 49 -4.97 11.75 18.50
CA SER A 49 -6.15 11.06 19.02
C SER A 49 -6.84 10.28 17.90
N LEU A 50 -7.09 8.99 18.12
CA LEU A 50 -7.88 8.15 17.22
C LEU A 50 -9.23 7.88 17.84
N ASP A 51 -10.28 8.21 17.10
CA ASP A 51 -11.64 7.76 17.41
C ASP A 51 -11.91 6.50 16.58
N ASN A 52 -12.57 5.50 17.18
CA ASN A 52 -12.86 4.20 16.56
C ASN A 52 -11.65 3.23 16.51
N ALA A 53 -11.13 2.90 17.69
CA ALA A 53 -9.95 2.08 17.85
C ALA A 53 -10.26 0.59 18.13
N ASP A 54 -10.82 -0.10 17.15
CA ASP A 54 -11.21 -1.52 17.28
C ASP A 54 -10.05 -2.42 17.75
N ARG A 55 -8.81 -2.05 17.40
CA ARG A 55 -7.59 -2.79 17.77
C ARG A 55 -6.99 -2.41 19.13
N GLY A 56 -7.42 -1.28 19.71
CA GLY A 56 -6.85 -0.76 20.96
C GLY A 56 -5.32 -0.58 20.90
N CYS A 57 -4.67 -0.60 22.06
CA CYS A 57 -3.20 -0.57 22.15
C CYS A 57 -2.51 -1.93 21.90
N ARG A 58 -3.25 -2.92 21.41
CA ARG A 58 -2.68 -4.22 21.00
C ARG A 58 -2.08 -4.21 19.60
N SER A 59 -2.41 -3.18 18.81
CA SER A 59 -1.84 -2.96 17.49
C SER A 59 -0.53 -2.19 17.61
N ASP A 60 0.40 -2.49 16.71
CA ASP A 60 1.58 -1.65 16.51
C ASP A 60 1.19 -0.45 15.65
N TYR A 61 1.53 0.75 16.14
CA TYR A 61 1.26 2.00 15.46
C TYR A 61 2.55 2.68 15.02
N VAL A 62 2.58 3.12 13.77
CA VAL A 62 3.74 3.73 13.14
C VAL A 62 3.32 5.00 12.42
N ALA A 63 4.09 6.07 12.56
CA ALA A 63 3.88 7.34 11.87
C ALA A 63 4.98 7.62 10.86
N ARG A 64 4.60 8.08 9.67
CA ARG A 64 5.51 8.45 8.57
C ARG A 64 5.01 9.68 7.84
N GLU A 65 5.95 10.44 7.29
CA GLU A 65 5.65 11.41 6.24
C GLU A 65 5.51 10.67 4.91
N VAL A 66 4.46 10.98 4.15
CA VAL A 66 4.21 10.38 2.82
C VAL A 66 4.28 11.48 1.78
N VAL A 67 4.94 11.17 0.66
CA VAL A 67 5.08 12.09 -0.48
C VAL A 67 3.69 12.51 -0.98
N GLY A 68 3.46 13.81 -1.13
CA GLY A 68 2.16 14.37 -1.54
C GLY A 68 1.17 14.63 -0.39
N ALA A 69 1.56 14.38 0.86
CA ALA A 69 0.77 14.68 2.06
C ALA A 69 1.42 15.81 2.90
N GLU A 70 1.70 16.96 2.29
CA GLU A 70 2.34 18.09 2.95
C GLU A 70 1.60 18.52 4.23
N ASN A 71 2.36 18.76 5.32
CA ASN A 71 1.84 19.10 6.65
C ASN A 71 0.95 18.04 7.32
N LYS A 72 0.90 16.83 6.76
CA LYS A 72 0.19 15.68 7.31
C LYS A 72 1.19 14.61 7.70
N ILE A 73 0.76 13.79 8.66
CA ILE A 73 1.45 12.57 9.02
C ILE A 73 0.48 11.41 8.83
N ILE A 74 0.98 10.34 8.23
CA ILE A 74 0.23 9.12 8.01
C ILE A 74 0.55 8.15 9.12
N ILE A 75 -0.49 7.61 9.74
CA ILE A 75 -0.38 6.66 10.83
C ILE A 75 -0.88 5.30 10.33
N PHE A 76 -0.02 4.30 10.42
CA PHE A 76 -0.27 2.91 10.08
C PHE A 76 -0.59 2.16 11.37
N SER A 77 -1.74 1.50 11.41
CA SER A 77 -2.12 0.55 12.46
C SER A 77 -2.03 -0.85 11.89
N TYR A 78 -1.06 -1.64 12.39
CA TYR A 78 -0.84 -3.00 11.94
C TYR A 78 -1.87 -3.97 12.56
N PRO A 79 -2.21 -5.07 11.87
CA PRO A 79 -3.13 -6.07 12.41
C PRO A 79 -2.62 -6.63 13.74
N THR A 80 -3.52 -6.91 14.67
CA THR A 80 -3.17 -7.60 15.91
C THR A 80 -2.92 -9.09 15.65
N SER A 81 -2.38 -9.81 16.63
CA SER A 81 -2.22 -11.28 16.55
C SER A 81 -3.50 -12.01 16.15
N ASP A 82 -4.66 -11.48 16.56
CA ASP A 82 -5.97 -12.10 16.34
C ASP A 82 -6.51 -11.79 14.94
N ASP A 83 -6.00 -10.73 14.31
CA ASP A 83 -6.37 -10.28 12.97
C ASP A 83 -5.44 -10.85 11.87
N MET A 84 -4.40 -11.61 12.26
CA MET A 84 -3.46 -12.20 11.32
C MET A 84 -4.14 -13.28 10.46
N GLY A 85 -3.95 -13.19 9.15
CA GLY A 85 -4.52 -14.11 8.18
C GLY A 85 -4.40 -13.59 6.76
N LEU A 86 -4.93 -14.34 5.78
CA LEU A 86 -4.88 -13.99 4.36
C LEU A 86 -5.63 -12.69 4.00
N ASN A 87 -6.48 -12.21 4.90
CA ASN A 87 -7.26 -10.97 4.74
C ASN A 87 -6.86 -9.91 5.77
N ALA A 88 -5.69 -10.06 6.41
CA ALA A 88 -5.20 -9.07 7.35
C ALA A 88 -4.98 -7.73 6.64
N GLN A 89 -5.32 -6.63 7.31
CA GLN A 89 -5.26 -5.28 6.75
C GLN A 89 -4.47 -4.34 7.65
N VAL A 90 -3.75 -3.42 7.05
CA VAL A 90 -3.16 -2.27 7.75
C VAL A 90 -4.13 -1.11 7.60
N MET A 91 -4.61 -0.60 8.73
CA MET A 91 -5.52 0.55 8.75
C MET A 91 -4.71 1.83 8.69
N ILE A 92 -5.12 2.75 7.82
CA ILE A 92 -4.39 3.98 7.53
C ILE A 92 -5.19 5.17 8.05
N PHE A 93 -4.51 6.03 8.81
CA PHE A 93 -5.05 7.27 9.34
C PHE A 93 -4.19 8.46 8.90
N SER A 94 -4.81 9.64 8.82
CA SER A 94 -4.14 10.89 8.49
C SER A 94 -4.40 11.92 9.59
N ALA A 95 -3.34 12.56 10.07
CA ALA A 95 -3.41 13.64 11.05
C ALA A 95 -2.59 14.84 10.58
N VAL A 96 -2.81 16.00 11.20
CA VAL A 96 -1.89 17.13 11.03
C VAL A 96 -0.57 16.80 11.71
N ALA A 97 0.57 17.12 11.08
CA ALA A 97 1.90 16.74 11.57
C ALA A 97 2.21 17.23 13.00
N LYS A 98 1.56 18.33 13.43
CA LYS A 98 1.70 18.90 14.77
C LYS A 98 0.83 18.23 15.85
N GLY A 99 0.18 17.11 15.52
CA GLY A 99 -0.73 16.42 16.42
C GLY A 99 -2.19 16.79 16.20
N GLY A 100 -3.06 16.17 17.00
CA GLY A 100 -4.51 16.31 16.95
C GLY A 100 -5.23 15.05 16.47
N LYS A 101 -6.49 15.20 16.07
CA LYS A 101 -7.32 14.06 15.68
C LYS A 101 -6.85 13.45 14.36
N ALA A 102 -6.58 12.15 14.39
CA ALA A 102 -6.31 11.36 13.19
C ALA A 102 -7.65 10.85 12.62
N ALA A 103 -7.82 11.02 11.32
CA ALA A 103 -8.98 10.51 10.59
C ALA A 103 -8.59 9.23 9.86
N TYR A 104 -9.43 8.19 9.95
CA TYR A 104 -9.29 7.00 9.12
C TYR A 104 -9.47 7.38 7.64
N ILE A 105 -8.57 6.91 6.78
CA ILE A 105 -8.54 7.23 5.35
C ILE A 105 -8.59 6.00 4.43
N GLY A 106 -8.53 4.79 4.98
CA GLY A 106 -8.65 3.55 4.22
C GLY A 106 -7.75 2.44 4.76
N ASP A 107 -7.79 1.30 4.07
CA ASP A 107 -6.99 0.12 4.39
C ASP A 107 -6.14 -0.29 3.19
N ILE A 108 -5.02 -0.95 3.48
CA ILE A 108 -4.28 -1.76 2.50
C ILE A 108 -4.09 -3.18 3.03
N PRO A 109 -3.96 -4.20 2.16
CA PRO A 109 -3.60 -5.55 2.59
C PRO A 109 -2.29 -5.54 3.39
N ALA A 110 -2.20 -6.33 4.45
CA ALA A 110 -0.98 -6.46 5.25
C ALA A 110 0.16 -7.15 4.49
N SER A 111 -0.17 -7.86 3.40
CA SER A 111 0.79 -8.42 2.44
C SER A 111 1.34 -7.40 1.46
N ALA A 112 0.80 -6.17 1.43
CA ALA A 112 1.25 -5.15 0.49
C ALA A 112 2.68 -4.69 0.80
N SER A 113 3.50 -4.66 -0.24
CA SER A 113 4.91 -4.25 -0.20
C SER A 113 5.06 -2.82 -0.72
N GLU A 114 5.82 -1.99 -0.03
CA GLU A 114 6.11 -0.61 -0.46
C GLU A 114 7.10 -0.61 -1.63
N LEU A 115 6.80 0.16 -2.67
CA LEU A 115 7.64 0.38 -3.85
C LEU A 115 8.47 1.66 -3.70
N GLU A 116 9.48 1.84 -4.54
CA GLU A 116 10.39 3.00 -4.50
C GLU A 116 9.68 4.36 -4.69
N ASP A 117 8.52 4.37 -5.36
CA ASP A 117 7.71 5.57 -5.59
C ASP A 117 6.73 5.88 -4.43
N GLY A 118 6.77 5.09 -3.36
CA GLY A 118 5.90 5.23 -2.18
C GLY A 118 4.49 4.66 -2.38
N THR A 119 4.23 3.94 -3.47
CA THR A 119 3.01 3.15 -3.63
C THR A 119 3.17 1.76 -3.01
N TYR A 120 2.06 1.07 -2.78
CA TYR A 120 2.03 -0.25 -2.14
C TYR A 120 1.50 -1.29 -3.12
N LYS A 121 2.30 -2.29 -3.46
CA LYS A 121 1.91 -3.40 -4.34
C LYS A 121 1.51 -4.62 -3.52
N ASP A 122 0.33 -5.14 -3.82
CA ASP A 122 -0.17 -6.40 -3.28
C ASP A 122 -0.45 -7.39 -4.41
N ILE A 123 -0.09 -8.65 -4.19
CA ILE A 123 -0.42 -9.76 -5.08
C ILE A 123 -1.25 -10.77 -4.28
N GLN A 124 -2.49 -10.98 -4.69
CA GLN A 124 -3.41 -11.89 -4.00
C GLN A 124 -4.13 -12.82 -4.98
N GLN A 125 -4.18 -14.10 -4.64
CA GLN A 125 -5.05 -15.04 -5.34
C GLN A 125 -6.47 -14.97 -4.77
N SER A 126 -7.46 -14.79 -5.64
CA SER A 126 -8.87 -14.82 -5.27
C SER A 126 -9.68 -15.53 -6.35
N GLY A 127 -10.32 -16.64 -5.95
CA GLY A 127 -11.06 -17.51 -6.84
C GLY A 127 -10.20 -18.02 -8.00
N ASP A 128 -10.61 -17.66 -9.21
CA ASP A 128 -10.04 -18.15 -10.47
C ASP A 128 -8.85 -17.34 -11.00
N SER A 129 -8.42 -16.30 -10.27
CA SER A 129 -7.41 -15.35 -10.72
C SER A 129 -6.42 -14.97 -9.62
N ILE A 130 -5.24 -14.53 -10.04
CA ILE A 130 -4.27 -13.79 -9.22
C ILE A 130 -4.36 -12.31 -9.63
N TYR A 131 -4.43 -11.42 -8.65
CA TYR A 131 -4.54 -9.99 -8.87
C TYR A 131 -3.29 -9.29 -8.35
N GLU A 132 -2.79 -8.34 -9.12
CA GLU A 132 -1.80 -7.36 -8.68
C GLU A 132 -2.49 -6.01 -8.59
N ASN A 133 -2.60 -5.50 -7.36
CA ASN A 133 -3.18 -4.19 -7.07
C ASN A 133 -2.08 -3.26 -6.55
N VAL A 134 -2.11 -2.01 -6.99
CA VAL A 134 -1.23 -0.96 -6.47
C VAL A 134 -2.06 0.07 -5.75
N TYR A 135 -1.71 0.38 -4.51
CA TYR A 135 -2.38 1.36 -3.68
C TYR A 135 -1.50 2.59 -3.51
N ARG A 136 -2.11 3.77 -3.59
CA ARG A 136 -1.47 5.05 -3.27
C ARG A 136 -2.16 5.63 -2.05
N ILE A 137 -1.37 5.97 -1.03
CA ILE A 137 -1.86 6.66 0.16
C ILE A 137 -1.82 8.17 -0.13
N GLU A 138 -2.99 8.80 -0.16
CA GLU A 138 -3.14 10.25 -0.27
C GLU A 138 -3.49 10.85 1.09
N SER A 139 -3.46 12.18 1.21
CA SER A 139 -3.68 12.88 2.49
C SER A 139 -5.05 12.63 3.13
N THR A 140 -6.06 12.24 2.36
CA THR A 140 -7.44 12.05 2.84
C THR A 140 -8.04 10.70 2.47
N LYS A 141 -7.35 9.87 1.69
CA LYS A 141 -7.87 8.56 1.25
C LYS A 141 -6.75 7.63 0.79
N VAL A 142 -6.99 6.33 0.87
CA VAL A 142 -6.24 5.31 0.12
C VAL A 142 -6.91 5.10 -1.24
N VAL A 143 -6.13 5.08 -2.32
CA VAL A 143 -6.62 4.90 -3.70
C VAL A 143 -6.00 3.66 -4.32
N THR A 144 -6.82 2.76 -4.85
CA THR A 144 -6.33 1.70 -5.73
C THR A 144 -6.12 2.27 -7.13
N LEU A 145 -4.90 2.17 -7.65
CA LEU A 145 -4.55 2.61 -8.99
C LEU A 145 -5.13 1.64 -10.03
N THR A 146 -5.66 2.20 -11.11
CA THR A 146 -6.25 1.44 -12.22
C THR A 146 -5.54 1.78 -13.54
N PRO A 147 -5.42 0.83 -14.49
CA PRO A 147 -5.79 -0.58 -14.38
C PRO A 147 -4.94 -1.33 -13.34
N GLY A 148 -5.58 -2.23 -12.59
CA GLY A 148 -4.86 -3.32 -11.92
C GLY A 148 -4.50 -4.40 -12.92
N LYS A 149 -3.66 -5.37 -12.53
CA LYS A 149 -3.37 -6.53 -13.38
C LYS A 149 -4.07 -7.75 -12.81
N GLU A 150 -4.53 -8.62 -13.70
CA GLU A 150 -5.16 -9.88 -13.34
C GLU A 150 -4.61 -10.99 -14.22
N LEU A 151 -4.23 -12.09 -13.58
CA LEU A 151 -3.80 -13.31 -14.21
C LEU A 151 -4.86 -14.39 -13.97
N ILE A 152 -5.66 -14.69 -14.99
CA ILE A 152 -6.73 -15.68 -14.94
C ILE A 152 -6.09 -17.07 -15.07
N ILE A 153 -6.24 -17.90 -14.04
CA ILE A 153 -5.51 -19.17 -13.88
C ILE A 153 -6.45 -20.38 -13.83
N SER A 154 -7.75 -20.13 -13.65
CA SER A 154 -8.82 -21.09 -13.87
C SER A 154 -10.06 -20.36 -14.37
N GLY A 155 -11.10 -21.09 -14.76
CA GLY A 155 -12.37 -20.49 -15.19
C GLY A 155 -12.33 -19.77 -16.55
N GLU A 156 -13.50 -19.26 -16.95
CA GLU A 156 -13.72 -18.53 -18.20
C GLU A 156 -14.21 -17.12 -17.89
N GLN A 157 -13.62 -16.12 -18.53
CA GLN A 157 -13.88 -14.71 -18.28
C GLN A 157 -14.14 -13.97 -19.59
N CYS A 158 -14.96 -12.92 -19.53
CA CYS A 158 -15.20 -12.00 -20.63
C CYS A 158 -14.02 -11.01 -20.73
N VAL A 159 -13.23 -11.14 -21.80
CA VAL A 159 -11.99 -10.35 -22.04
C VAL A 159 -12.08 -9.64 -23.38
N TYR A 160 -11.80 -8.34 -23.37
CA TYR A 160 -11.73 -7.51 -24.57
C TYR A 160 -10.34 -7.58 -25.18
N LYS A 161 -10.24 -7.71 -26.50
CA LYS A 161 -8.95 -7.77 -27.18
C LYS A 161 -8.17 -6.46 -27.04
N GLU A 162 -8.87 -5.33 -27.08
CA GLU A 162 -8.32 -3.98 -27.02
C GLU A 162 -9.26 -3.06 -26.23
N ALA A 163 -8.74 -1.96 -25.69
CA ALA A 163 -9.49 -1.03 -24.85
C ALA A 163 -10.80 -0.53 -25.51
N GLY A 164 -10.78 -0.24 -26.81
CA GLY A 164 -11.94 0.27 -27.56
C GLY A 164 -12.91 -0.80 -28.09
N SER A 165 -12.68 -2.09 -27.86
CA SER A 165 -13.51 -3.17 -28.43
C SER A 165 -14.94 -3.17 -27.87
N THR A 166 -15.99 -3.19 -28.68
CA THR A 166 -17.37 -3.19 -28.13
C THR A 166 -17.85 -4.56 -27.64
N VAL A 167 -17.18 -5.64 -28.09
CA VAL A 167 -17.54 -7.03 -27.77
C VAL A 167 -16.37 -7.72 -27.07
N CYS A 168 -16.65 -8.43 -25.98
CA CYS A 168 -15.66 -9.28 -25.33
C CYS A 168 -15.70 -10.71 -25.87
N GLN A 169 -14.57 -11.39 -25.75
CA GLN A 169 -14.43 -12.81 -26.03
C GLN A 169 -14.34 -13.57 -24.71
N LYS A 170 -14.98 -14.73 -24.66
CA LYS A 170 -14.81 -15.67 -23.55
C LYS A 170 -13.43 -16.31 -23.65
N MET A 171 -12.56 -16.01 -22.70
CA MET A 171 -11.21 -16.57 -22.62
C MET A 171 -11.08 -17.41 -21.35
N LYS A 172 -10.50 -18.60 -21.50
CA LYS A 172 -10.30 -19.54 -20.40
C LYS A 172 -8.84 -19.53 -19.94
N GLY A 173 -8.62 -19.18 -18.69
CA GLY A 173 -7.33 -19.33 -18.02
C GLY A 173 -7.12 -20.75 -17.51
N THR A 174 -5.87 -21.20 -17.50
CA THR A 174 -5.46 -22.44 -16.82
C THR A 174 -4.10 -22.24 -16.17
N PHE A 175 -3.77 -22.98 -15.10
CA PHE A 175 -2.43 -22.96 -14.50
C PHE A 175 -1.30 -23.12 -15.52
N LYS A 176 -1.49 -23.96 -16.54
CA LYS A 176 -0.50 -24.18 -17.63
C LYS A 176 -0.46 -23.06 -18.67
N LYS A 177 -1.59 -22.40 -18.90
CA LYS A 177 -1.78 -21.33 -19.90
C LYS A 177 -2.67 -20.25 -19.29
N PRO A 178 -2.13 -19.41 -18.40
CA PRO A 178 -2.92 -18.36 -17.78
C PRO A 178 -3.13 -17.21 -18.77
N VAL A 179 -4.17 -16.41 -18.55
CA VAL A 179 -4.51 -15.25 -19.40
C VAL A 179 -4.24 -13.97 -18.61
N CYS A 180 -3.32 -13.15 -19.11
CA CYS A 180 -2.99 -11.85 -18.52
C CYS A 180 -3.93 -10.76 -19.04
N VAL A 181 -4.53 -9.99 -18.15
CA VAL A 181 -5.41 -8.88 -18.49
C VAL A 181 -5.13 -7.66 -17.61
N LEU A 182 -5.39 -6.48 -18.17
CA LEU A 182 -5.52 -5.23 -17.42
C LEU A 182 -6.99 -5.08 -17.00
N ASN A 183 -7.23 -4.89 -15.70
CA ASN A 183 -8.56 -4.82 -15.11
C ASN A 183 -8.85 -3.41 -14.59
N ASN A 184 -9.85 -2.76 -15.19
CA ASN A 184 -10.34 -1.43 -14.81
C ASN A 184 -11.59 -1.48 -13.92
N GLY A 185 -11.79 -2.57 -13.18
CA GLY A 185 -12.98 -2.86 -12.36
C GLY A 185 -14.07 -3.56 -13.16
N GLU A 186 -14.67 -2.87 -14.13
CA GLU A 186 -15.78 -3.43 -14.93
C GLU A 186 -15.30 -4.11 -16.23
N ARG A 187 -14.03 -3.91 -16.59
CA ARG A 187 -13.53 -4.24 -17.93
C ARG A 187 -12.13 -4.84 -17.87
N LYS A 188 -12.00 -6.02 -18.47
CA LYS A 188 -10.75 -6.78 -18.60
C LYS A 188 -10.25 -6.70 -20.04
N VAL A 189 -9.09 -6.10 -20.25
CA VAL A 189 -8.47 -5.96 -21.58
C VAL A 189 -7.25 -6.88 -21.65
N LEU A 190 -7.15 -7.67 -22.72
CA LEU A 190 -6.03 -8.58 -22.93
C LEU A 190 -4.70 -7.82 -22.91
N ALA A 191 -3.75 -8.34 -22.15
CA ALA A 191 -2.41 -7.77 -22.01
C ALA A 191 -1.34 -8.74 -22.52
N ASP A 192 -0.13 -8.22 -22.76
CA ASP A 192 1.04 -9.06 -23.02
C ASP A 192 1.32 -9.91 -21.77
N ALA A 193 1.65 -11.19 -21.95
CA ALA A 193 1.91 -12.10 -20.83
C ALA A 193 3.06 -11.63 -19.91
N ARG A 194 3.97 -10.79 -20.44
CA ARG A 194 5.07 -10.17 -19.69
C ARG A 194 4.58 -9.23 -18.59
N GLU A 195 3.43 -8.58 -18.77
CA GLU A 195 2.87 -7.65 -17.78
C GLU A 195 2.51 -8.35 -16.46
N CYS A 196 2.18 -9.65 -16.55
CA CYS A 196 1.78 -10.48 -15.41
C CYS A 196 2.88 -11.45 -14.95
N MET A 197 4.16 -11.23 -15.30
CA MET A 197 5.23 -12.17 -14.99
C MET A 197 5.40 -12.39 -13.48
N ASP A 198 5.43 -11.31 -12.70
CA ASP A 198 5.56 -11.36 -11.23
C ASP A 198 4.46 -12.22 -10.57
N MET A 199 3.26 -12.25 -11.15
CA MET A 199 2.16 -13.06 -10.66
C MET A 199 2.30 -14.55 -10.99
N ARG A 200 3.07 -14.92 -12.03
CA ARG A 200 3.28 -16.32 -12.40
C ARG A 200 4.22 -17.05 -11.45
N GLU A 201 5.08 -16.33 -10.74
CA GLU A 201 5.95 -16.91 -9.71
C GLU A 201 5.15 -17.43 -8.51
N ASN A 202 3.87 -17.05 -8.41
CA ASN A 202 2.92 -17.47 -7.38
C ASN A 202 2.01 -18.64 -7.83
N LEU A 203 2.27 -19.28 -8.98
CA LEU A 203 1.56 -20.47 -9.49
C LEU A 203 2.33 -21.76 -9.24
#